data_AF-A0A2D7IIS1-F1
#
_entry.id   AF-A0A2D7IIS1-F1
#
_cell.length_a   1.000
_cell.length_b   1.000
_cell.length_c   1.000
_cell.angle_alpha   90.00
_cell.angle_beta   90.00
_cell.angle_gamma   90.00
#
_symmetry.space_group_name_H-M   'P 1'
#
loop_
_entity.id
_entity.type
_entity.pdbx_description
1 polymer ?
#
loop_
_entity_poly.entity_id
_entity_poly.type
_entity_poly.pdbx_seq_one_letter_code
_entity_poly.pdbx_strand_id
1 'polypeptide(L)'
;MGLYLKSFFIISKIKGTPSWIFISLSSAILVYIFIYWIVDEKGKSSWFKYINIAGTSTLTCYLIPYYYYNIVSFSNWTIPTVFVTGIAGLIKSALFAFLIIGFAWIFSKMKLHMRI
;
A
#
# COMPACT_ATOMS: atom_id res chain seq x y z
N MET A 1 23.59 0.22 4.72
CA MET A 1 23.84 -1.11 5.33
C MET A 1 23.39 -2.28 4.46
N GLY A 2 22.11 -2.41 4.08
CA GLY A 2 21.62 -3.60 3.36
C GLY A 2 22.26 -3.91 2.00
N LEU A 3 22.67 -2.88 1.24
CA LEU A 3 23.41 -3.06 -0.02
C LEU A 3 24.83 -3.60 0.18
N TYR A 4 25.47 -3.34 1.33
CA TYR A 4 26.79 -3.91 1.67
C TYR A 4 26.69 -5.40 2.02
N LEU A 5 25.59 -5.82 2.68
CA LEU A 5 25.34 -7.24 2.96
C LEU A 5 24.99 -8.06 1.72
N LYS A 6 24.67 -7.43 0.57
CA LYS A 6 24.46 -8.13 -0.72
C LYS A 6 25.66 -8.99 -1.11
N SER A 7 26.88 -8.58 -0.74
CA SER A 7 28.11 -9.32 -1.05
C SER A 7 28.20 -10.66 -0.31
N PHE A 8 27.51 -10.80 0.82
CA PHE A 8 27.54 -12.00 1.66
C PHE A 8 26.21 -12.79 1.62
N PHE A 9 25.08 -12.12 1.37
CA PHE A 9 23.75 -12.71 1.37
C PHE A 9 22.97 -12.32 0.10
N ILE A 10 22.42 -13.33 -0.59
CA ILE A 10 21.52 -13.16 -1.74
C ILE A 10 20.34 -12.28 -1.32
N ILE A 11 19.88 -11.40 -2.21
CA ILE A 11 18.67 -10.61 -1.98
C ILE A 11 17.46 -11.48 -2.32
N SER A 12 16.73 -11.92 -1.31
CA SER A 12 15.50 -12.69 -1.53
C SER A 12 14.40 -12.27 -0.55
N LYS A 13 13.29 -11.79 -1.11
CA LYS A 13 12.06 -11.51 -0.37
C LYS A 13 11.47 -12.77 0.27
N ILE A 14 11.47 -13.89 -0.47
CA ILE A 14 10.84 -15.15 -0.04
C ILE A 14 11.63 -15.81 1.09
N LYS A 15 12.96 -15.80 1.01
CA LYS A 15 13.83 -16.42 2.02
C LYS A 15 14.12 -15.51 3.23
N GLY A 16 13.56 -14.29 3.27
CA GLY A 16 13.73 -13.37 4.39
C GLY A 16 15.19 -13.03 4.69
N THR A 17 16.04 -12.93 3.66
CA THR A 17 17.48 -12.74 3.84
C THR A 17 17.80 -11.42 4.53
N PRO A 18 18.84 -11.34 5.39
CA PRO A 18 19.16 -10.11 6.13
C PRO A 18 19.44 -8.92 5.20
N SER A 19 20.04 -9.13 4.02
CA SER A 19 20.25 -8.08 3.02
C SER A 19 18.93 -7.45 2.55
N TRP A 20 17.89 -8.26 2.28
CA TRP A 20 16.55 -7.78 1.92
C TRP A 20 15.88 -7.02 3.07
N ILE A 21 15.95 -7.55 4.30
CA ILE A 21 15.35 -6.91 5.48
C ILE A 21 15.96 -5.53 5.71
N PHE A 22 17.29 -5.40 5.67
CA PHE A 22 17.94 -4.12 5.86
C PHE A 22 17.67 -3.10 4.74
N ILE A 23 17.53 -3.55 3.49
CA ILE A 23 17.11 -2.67 2.38
C ILE A 23 15.69 -2.18 2.63
N SER A 24 14.77 -3.07 2.94
CA SER A 24 13.37 -2.74 3.23
C SER A 24 13.25 -1.79 4.42
N LEU A 25 13.93 -2.08 5.53
CA LEU A 25 13.91 -1.26 6.74
C LEU A 25 14.48 0.14 6.47
N SER A 26 15.62 0.22 5.78
CA SER A 26 16.22 1.50 5.41
C SER A 26 15.29 2.34 4.54
N SER A 27 14.61 1.72 3.58
CA SER A 27 13.65 2.42 2.73
C SER A 27 12.42 2.91 3.52
N ALA A 28 11.91 2.11 4.46
CA ALA A 28 10.79 2.48 5.32
C ALA A 28 11.14 3.66 6.24
N ILE A 29 12.33 3.64 6.85
CA ILE A 29 12.81 4.73 7.71
C ILE A 29 12.95 6.04 6.92
N LEU A 30 13.52 5.99 5.71
CA LEU A 30 13.65 7.17 4.86
C LEU A 30 12.28 7.77 4.52
N VAL A 31 11.31 6.93 4.14
CA VAL A 31 9.94 7.38 3.86
C VAL A 31 9.28 7.93 5.11
N TYR A 32 9.49 7.31 6.28
CA TYR A 32 8.97 7.80 7.55
C TYR A 32 9.50 9.19 7.89
N ILE A 33 10.82 9.42 7.78
CA ILE A 33 11.44 10.72 8.02
C ILE A 33 10.87 11.78 7.07
N PHE A 34 10.68 11.42 5.79
CA PHE A 34 10.10 12.32 4.81
C PHE A 34 8.65 12.70 5.14
N ILE A 35 7.83 11.73 5.54
CA ILE A 35 6.45 11.97 5.98
C ILE A 35 6.42 12.82 7.25
N TYR A 36 7.27 12.49 8.23
CA TYR A 36 7.41 13.23 9.49
C TYR A 36 7.70 14.71 9.23
N TRP A 37 8.67 15.00 8.36
CA TRP A 37 9.00 16.38 7.97
C TRP A 37 7.83 17.11 7.30
N ILE A 38 6.99 16.42 6.51
CA ILE A 38 5.81 17.03 5.89
C ILE A 38 4.70 17.29 6.91
N VAL A 39 4.51 16.39 7.86
CA VAL A 39 3.40 16.46 8.81
C VAL A 39 3.70 17.46 9.93
N ASP A 40 4.86 17.32 10.57
CA ASP A 40 5.18 18.05 11.81
C ASP A 40 5.80 19.42 11.51
N GLU A 41 6.82 19.49 10.66
CA GLU A 41 7.51 20.77 10.36
C GLU A 41 6.67 21.68 9.44
N LYS A 42 5.91 21.11 8.50
CA LYS A 42 5.07 21.89 7.57
C LYS A 42 3.60 22.01 7.98
N GLY A 43 3.19 21.37 9.08
CA GLY A 43 1.82 21.45 9.60
C GLY A 43 0.73 20.95 8.63
N LYS A 44 1.08 20.10 7.64
CA LYS A 44 0.14 19.60 6.61
C LYS A 44 -0.64 18.35 7.06
N SER A 45 -0.86 18.19 8.36
CA SER A 45 -1.57 17.04 8.95
C SER A 45 -3.00 16.87 8.43
N SER A 46 -3.64 17.95 7.97
CA SER A 46 -5.02 17.92 7.45
C SER A 46 -5.19 17.04 6.20
N TRP A 47 -4.17 16.92 5.35
CA TRP A 47 -4.23 16.05 4.16
C TRP A 47 -4.24 14.57 4.54
N PHE A 48 -3.55 14.22 5.62
CA PHE A 48 -3.52 12.85 6.13
C PHE A 48 -4.84 12.42 6.75
N LYS A 49 -5.74 13.35 7.12
CA LYS A 49 -7.06 13.02 7.68
C LYS A 49 -7.89 12.13 6.75
N TYR A 50 -7.77 12.30 5.44
CA TYR A 50 -8.48 11.49 4.44
C TYR A 50 -7.86 10.10 4.27
N ILE A 51 -6.54 9.99 4.43
CA ILE A 51 -5.80 8.74 4.28
C ILE A 51 -5.75 7.94 5.59
N ASN A 52 -6.04 8.58 6.74
CA ASN A 52 -5.98 7.96 8.07
C ASN A 52 -6.82 6.69 8.19
N ILE A 53 -7.89 6.56 7.38
CA ILE A 53 -8.71 5.34 7.36
C ILE A 53 -7.91 4.09 6.97
N ALA A 54 -6.88 4.25 6.15
CA ALA A 54 -5.98 3.16 5.78
C ALA A 54 -5.20 2.64 7.00
N GLY A 55 -4.96 3.48 8.00
CA GLY A 55 -4.28 3.12 9.25
C GLY A 55 -5.23 2.65 10.36
N THR A 56 -6.44 3.21 10.47
CA THR A 56 -7.40 2.83 11.53
C THR A 56 -8.23 1.59 11.19
N SER A 57 -8.51 1.34 9.90
CA SER A 57 -9.32 0.22 9.41
C SER A 57 -8.55 -0.58 8.36
N THR A 58 -7.33 -0.97 8.73
CA THR A 58 -6.41 -1.77 7.90
C THR A 58 -7.06 -3.04 7.37
N LEU A 59 -7.81 -3.76 8.21
CA LEU A 59 -8.51 -4.99 7.84
C LEU A 59 -9.51 -4.76 6.70
N THR A 60 -10.32 -3.71 6.78
CA THR A 60 -11.29 -3.36 5.73
C THR A 60 -10.59 -2.97 4.43
N CYS A 61 -9.52 -2.18 4.51
CA CYS A 61 -8.70 -1.84 3.34
C CYS A 61 -8.04 -3.07 2.71
N TYR A 62 -7.76 -4.11 3.49
CA TYR A 62 -7.21 -5.37 2.99
C TYR A 62 -8.26 -6.28 2.36
N LEU A 63 -9.47 -6.31 2.93
CA LEU A 63 -10.58 -7.16 2.48
C LEU A 63 -11.24 -6.67 1.19
N ILE A 64 -11.38 -5.36 0.99
CA ILE A 64 -12.01 -4.77 -0.21
C ILE A 64 -11.34 -5.24 -1.52
N PRO A 65 -10.00 -5.14 -1.70
CA PRO A 65 -9.35 -5.62 -2.92
C PRO A 65 -9.58 -7.11 -3.13
N TYR A 66 -9.56 -7.92 -2.07
CA TYR A 66 -9.80 -9.36 -2.16
C TYR A 66 -11.18 -9.64 -2.77
N TYR A 67 -12.21 -8.94 -2.29
CA TYR A 67 -13.56 -9.06 -2.84
C TYR A 67 -13.65 -8.57 -4.30
N TYR A 68 -13.03 -7.44 -4.61
CA TYR A 68 -12.96 -6.89 -5.96
C TYR A 68 -12.34 -7.89 -6.96
N TYR A 69 -11.19 -8.49 -6.63
CA TYR A 69 -10.53 -9.46 -7.51
C TYR A 69 -11.37 -10.72 -7.73
N ASN A 70 -12.11 -11.19 -6.71
CA ASN A 70 -13.02 -12.33 -6.87
C ASN A 70 -14.15 -12.01 -7.87
N ILE A 71 -14.75 -10.82 -7.80
CA ILE A 71 -15.79 -10.39 -8.75
C ILE A 71 -15.23 -10.29 -10.17
N VAL A 72 -14.06 -9.65 -10.33
CA VAL A 72 -13.42 -9.50 -11.65
C VAL A 72 -13.07 -10.87 -12.26
N SER A 73 -12.59 -11.81 -11.44
CA SER A 73 -12.29 -13.17 -11.88
C SER A 73 -13.54 -13.92 -12.38
N PHE A 74 -14.72 -13.63 -11.82
CA PHE A 74 -15.97 -14.23 -12.26
C PHE A 74 -16.49 -13.61 -13.57
N SER A 75 -16.20 -12.33 -13.79
CA SER A 75 -16.64 -11.58 -14.97
C SER A 75 -15.81 -11.86 -16.24
N ASN A 76 -14.68 -12.59 -16.16
CA ASN A 76 -13.73 -12.82 -17.26
C ASN A 76 -13.27 -11.55 -18.01
N TRP A 77 -13.40 -10.37 -17.39
CA TRP A 77 -13.05 -9.10 -18.01
C TRP A 77 -11.53 -8.91 -17.98
N THR A 78 -10.90 -8.96 -19.15
CA THR A 78 -9.46 -8.73 -19.27
C THR A 78 -9.18 -7.25 -19.53
N ILE A 79 -8.30 -6.69 -18.71
CA ILE A 79 -7.81 -5.31 -18.90
C ILE A 79 -6.68 -5.38 -19.94
N PRO A 80 -6.67 -4.51 -20.97
CA PRO A 80 -5.64 -4.52 -22.00
C PRO A 80 -4.23 -4.40 -21.41
N THR A 81 -3.27 -5.13 -21.98
CA THR A 81 -1.89 -5.30 -21.48
C THR A 81 -1.11 -3.99 -21.30
N VAL A 82 -1.52 -2.94 -22.01
CA VAL A 82 -0.99 -1.58 -21.89
C VAL A 82 -1.21 -0.99 -20.48
N PHE A 83 -2.28 -1.38 -19.78
CA PHE A 83 -2.57 -0.93 -18.41
C PHE A 83 -1.99 -1.83 -17.32
N VAL A 84 -1.35 -2.93 -17.71
CA VAL A 84 -0.72 -3.88 -16.77
C VAL A 84 0.77 -3.61 -16.65
N THR A 85 1.39 -3.00 -17.66
CA THR A 85 2.85 -2.87 -17.77
C THR A 85 3.31 -1.41 -17.72
N GLY A 86 4.52 -1.19 -17.20
CA GLY A 86 5.18 0.11 -17.17
C GLY A 86 4.48 1.16 -16.30
N ILE A 87 4.66 2.44 -16.68
CA ILE A 87 4.17 3.61 -15.93
C ILE A 87 2.63 3.64 -15.87
N ALA A 88 1.96 3.19 -16.93
CA ALA A 88 0.50 3.09 -16.97
C ALA A 88 -0.02 2.13 -15.88
N GLY A 89 0.66 1.01 -15.64
CA GLY A 89 0.35 0.09 -14.55
C GLY A 89 0.53 0.70 -13.15
N LEU A 90 1.57 1.53 -12.96
CA LEU A 90 1.80 2.25 -11.70
C LEU A 90 0.68 3.25 -11.41
N ILE A 91 0.30 4.06 -12.41
CA ILE A 91 -0.79 5.04 -12.28
C ILE A 91 -2.11 4.34 -11.97
N LYS A 92 -2.43 3.27 -12.70
CA LYS A 92 -3.63 2.44 -12.44
C LYS A 92 -3.62 1.92 -11.00
N SER A 93 -2.49 1.41 -10.52
CA SER A 93 -2.38 0.84 -9.16
C SER A 93 -2.53 1.91 -8.08
N ALA A 94 -1.99 3.10 -8.30
CA ALA A 94 -2.17 4.24 -7.41
C ALA A 94 -3.64 4.69 -7.35
N LEU A 95 -4.29 4.86 -8.50
CA LEU A 95 -5.72 5.19 -8.57
C LEU A 95 -6.58 4.13 -7.88
N PHE A 96 -6.27 2.86 -8.12
CA PHE A 96 -6.97 1.74 -7.46
C PHE A 96 -6.81 1.78 -5.94
N ALA A 97 -5.61 2.07 -5.42
CA ALA A 97 -5.39 2.22 -3.99
C ALA A 97 -6.21 3.38 -3.40
N PHE A 98 -6.26 4.54 -4.08
CA PHE A 98 -7.10 5.67 -3.65
C PHE A 98 -8.60 5.32 -3.65
N LEU A 99 -9.07 4.58 -4.66
CA LEU A 99 -10.46 4.10 -4.70
C LEU A 99 -10.78 3.18 -3.51
N ILE A 100 -9.89 2.23 -3.19
CA ILE A 100 -10.07 1.33 -2.04
C ILE A 100 -10.15 2.12 -0.73
N ILE A 101 -9.28 3.12 -0.54
CA ILE A 101 -9.29 3.98 0.64
C ILE A 101 -10.63 4.75 0.72
N GLY A 102 -11.12 5.26 -0.41
CA GLY A 102 -12.44 5.91 -0.49
C GLY A 102 -13.59 4.97 -0.11
N PHE A 103 -13.59 3.74 -0.63
CA PHE A 103 -14.58 2.72 -0.25
C PHE A 103 -14.48 2.34 1.23
N ALA A 104 -13.27 2.14 1.76
CA ALA A 104 -13.05 1.85 3.17
C ALA A 104 -13.55 3.00 4.07
N TRP A 105 -13.40 4.25 3.63
CA TRP A 105 -13.92 5.41 4.33
C TRP A 105 -15.45 5.40 4.41
N ILE A 106 -16.12 5.09 3.29
CA ILE A 106 -17.58 4.95 3.24
C ILE A 106 -18.05 3.82 4.17
N PHE A 107 -17.40 2.66 4.11
CA PHE A 107 -17.72 1.51 4.96
C PHE A 107 -17.52 1.80 6.45
N SER A 108 -16.45 2.51 6.80
CA SER A 108 -16.18 2.92 8.19
C SER A 108 -17.23 3.91 8.71
N LYS A 109 -17.66 4.87 7.87
CA LYS A 109 -18.75 5.81 8.17
C LYS A 109 -20.08 5.11 8.44
N MET A 110 -20.33 3.96 7.81
CA MET A 110 -21.54 3.17 7.99
C MET A 110 -21.56 2.36 9.31
N LYS A 111 -20.58 2.54 10.22
CA LYS A 111 -20.52 1.86 11.54
C LYS A 111 -20.63 0.34 11.47
N LEU A 112 -20.29 -0.28 10.34
CA LEU A 112 -20.08 -1.71 10.27
C LEU A 112 -18.72 -2.02 10.90
N HIS A 113 -18.66 -1.95 12.24
CA HIS A 113 -17.63 -2.65 13.01
C HIS A 113 -17.85 -4.14 12.77
N MET A 114 -17.26 -4.67 11.69
CA MET A 114 -17.06 -6.10 11.51
C MET A 114 -16.01 -6.51 12.55
N ARG A 115 -16.49 -6.77 13.76
CA ARG A 115 -15.78 -7.58 14.76
C ARG A 115 -15.76 -9.00 14.19
N ILE A 116 -14.58 -9.41 13.73
CA ILE A 116 -14.24 -10.84 13.67
C ILE A 116 -13.68 -11.20 15.03
#